data_AF-A0A1H0A9I1-F1
#
_entry.id   AF-A0A1H0A9I1-F1
#
_cell.length_a   1.000
_cell.length_b   1.000
_cell.length_c   1.000
_cell.angle_alpha   90.00
_cell.angle_beta   90.00
_cell.angle_gamma   90.00
#
_symmetry.space_group_name_H-M   'P 1'
#
loop_
_entity.id
_entity.type
_entity.pdbx_description
1 polymer ?
#
loop_
_entity_poly.entity_id
_entity_poly.type
_entity_poly.pdbx_seq_one_letter_code
_entity_poly.pdbx_strand_id
1 'polypeptide(L)'
;MAALTELGARTPVVPPLTARLRAAAADDAPGLPSTHFAEVVNDLADHAQVILYSQFWRVDAGRTDGISGTGLDWELDWTAPWEHLVEESRTWSLLEASEAPVGDTIFVAPTWMDRTDLYPER
;
A
#
# COMPACT_ATOMS: atom_id res chain seq x y z
N MET A 1 17.94 -11.85 10.08
CA MET A 1 16.52 -12.31 10.08
C MET A 1 15.79 -11.80 11.32
N ALA A 2 15.80 -10.49 11.59
CA ALA A 2 15.14 -9.90 12.78
C ALA A 2 14.24 -8.70 12.44
N ALA A 3 14.48 -8.01 11.32
CA ALA A 3 13.75 -6.80 10.94
C ALA A 3 12.28 -7.03 10.53
N LEU A 4 11.93 -8.24 10.06
CA LEU A 4 10.54 -8.53 9.63
C LEU A 4 9.59 -8.82 10.81
N THR A 5 10.10 -9.26 11.95
CA THR A 5 9.27 -9.54 13.14
C THR A 5 8.80 -8.24 13.80
N GLU A 6 9.58 -7.16 13.70
CA GLU A 6 9.22 -5.85 14.28
C GLU A 6 8.11 -5.14 13.50
N LEU A 7 7.99 -5.36 12.18
CA LEU A 7 6.86 -4.86 11.38
C LEU A 7 5.52 -5.54 11.71
N GLY A 8 5.52 -6.73 12.32
CA GLY A 8 4.31 -7.44 12.72
C GLY A 8 3.66 -6.91 14.00
N ALA A 9 4.40 -6.14 14.81
CA ALA A 9 3.91 -5.59 16.09
C ALA A 9 3.41 -4.15 15.98
N ARG A 10 3.60 -3.50 14.82
CA ARG A 10 3.11 -2.14 14.60
C ARG A 10 1.58 -2.13 14.48
N THR A 11 0.96 -1.03 14.88
CA THR A 11 -0.45 -0.77 14.61
C THR A 11 -0.52 0.21 13.45
N PRO A 12 -0.70 -0.25 12.19
CA PRO A 12 -0.78 0.67 11.07
C PRO A 12 -1.96 1.60 11.29
N VAL A 13 -1.73 2.90 11.24
CA VAL A 13 -2.85 3.84 11.12
C VAL A 13 -3.49 3.59 9.76
N VAL A 14 -4.78 3.24 9.76
CA VAL A 14 -5.54 2.98 8.53
C VAL A 14 -6.50 4.15 8.35
N PRO A 15 -6.30 4.98 7.31
CA PRO A 15 -7.16 6.12 7.12
C PRO A 15 -8.59 5.72 6.71
N PRO A 16 -9.58 6.62 6.86
CA PRO A 16 -11.00 6.25 6.76
C PRO A 16 -11.44 5.65 5.43
N LEU A 17 -10.94 6.15 4.29
CA LEU A 17 -11.33 5.60 2.98
C LEU A 17 -10.70 4.22 2.77
N THR A 18 -9.42 4.07 3.12
CA THR A 18 -8.71 2.80 3.08
C THR A 18 -9.38 1.76 3.99
N ALA A 19 -9.81 2.16 5.19
CA ALA A 19 -10.54 1.30 6.12
C ALA A 19 -11.90 0.88 5.56
N ARG A 20 -12.63 1.81 4.94
CA ARG A 20 -13.92 1.53 4.30
C ARG A 20 -13.78 0.56 3.13
N LEU A 21 -12.79 0.76 2.26
CA LEU A 21 -12.50 -0.15 1.15
C LEU A 21 -12.12 -1.54 1.65
N ARG A 22 -11.35 -1.62 2.73
CA ARG A 22 -11.02 -2.89 3.39
C ARG A 22 -12.26 -3.60 3.92
N ALA A 23 -13.18 -2.88 4.56
CA ALA A 23 -14.43 -3.44 5.08
C ALA A 23 -15.43 -3.84 3.98
N ALA A 24 -15.32 -3.26 2.79
CA ALA A 24 -16.16 -3.58 1.64
C ALA A 24 -15.61 -4.75 0.80
N ALA A 25 -14.31 -5.07 0.95
CA ALA A 25 -13.73 -6.26 0.35
C ALA A 25 -14.28 -7.52 1.04
N ALA A 26 -14.32 -8.64 0.31
CA ALA A 26 -14.68 -9.92 0.91
C ALA A 26 -13.68 -10.26 2.04
N ASP A 27 -14.14 -10.92 3.11
CA ASP A 27 -13.31 -11.23 4.29
C ASP A 27 -12.05 -12.05 3.96
N ASP A 28 -12.06 -12.79 2.84
CA ASP A 28 -10.96 -13.61 2.33
C ASP A 28 -10.18 -12.95 1.18
N ALA A 29 -10.50 -11.70 0.82
CA ALA A 29 -9.80 -11.00 -0.24
C ALA A 29 -8.34 -10.73 0.16
N PRO A 30 -7.37 -10.94 -0.74
CA PRO A 30 -5.95 -10.76 -0.45
C PRO A 30 -5.54 -9.28 -0.34
N GLY A 31 -6.47 -8.34 -0.55
CA GLY A 31 -6.20 -6.91 -0.55
C GLY A 31 -7.45 -6.07 -0.84
N LEU A 32 -7.21 -4.82 -1.26
CA LEU A 32 -8.22 -3.86 -1.70
C LEU A 32 -8.47 -4.02 -3.20
N PRO A 33 -9.65 -3.72 -3.74
CA PRO A 33 -9.85 -3.73 -5.19
C PRO A 33 -8.88 -2.78 -5.89
N SER A 34 -8.16 -3.26 -6.92
CA SER A 34 -7.11 -2.45 -7.57
C SER A 34 -7.68 -1.23 -8.31
N THR A 35 -8.96 -1.24 -8.65
CA THR A 35 -9.69 -0.10 -9.23
C THR A 35 -9.66 1.14 -8.36
N HIS A 36 -9.53 0.97 -7.04
CA HIS A 36 -9.46 2.06 -6.07
C HIS A 36 -8.03 2.39 -5.65
N PHE A 37 -7.01 1.85 -6.32
CA PHE A 37 -5.64 1.97 -5.83
C PHE A 37 -5.18 3.44 -5.76
N ALA A 38 -5.47 4.25 -6.79
CA ALA A 38 -5.13 5.68 -6.77
C ALA A 38 -5.82 6.44 -5.62
N GLU A 39 -7.05 6.05 -5.25
CA GLU A 39 -7.77 6.64 -4.11
C GLU A 39 -7.09 6.29 -2.78
N VAL A 40 -6.67 5.04 -2.62
CA VAL A 40 -5.90 4.57 -1.46
C VAL A 40 -4.56 5.30 -1.35
N VAL A 41 -3.83 5.48 -2.45
CA VAL A 41 -2.57 6.22 -2.48
C VAL A 41 -2.77 7.65 -1.95
N ASN A 42 -3.79 8.34 -2.46
CA ASN A 42 -4.09 9.70 -2.02
C ASN A 42 -4.50 9.76 -0.54
N ASP A 43 -5.35 8.84 -0.10
CA ASP A 43 -5.81 8.78 1.29
C ASP A 43 -4.64 8.53 2.26
N LEU A 44 -3.71 7.62 1.92
CA LEU A 44 -2.50 7.39 2.71
C LEU A 44 -1.60 8.63 2.76
N ALA A 45 -1.36 9.27 1.60
CA ALA A 45 -0.52 10.46 1.53
C ALA A 45 -1.11 11.65 2.30
N ASP A 46 -2.42 11.87 2.19
CA ASP A 46 -3.15 12.93 2.91
C ASP A 46 -3.13 12.71 4.43
N HIS A 47 -2.82 11.49 4.90
CA HIS A 47 -2.59 11.14 6.31
C HIS A 47 -1.11 11.01 6.66
N ALA A 48 -0.22 11.61 5.87
CA ALA A 48 1.23 11.61 6.06
C ALA A 48 1.84 10.20 6.14
N GLN A 49 1.32 9.26 5.35
CA GLN A 49 1.82 7.90 5.27
C GLN A 49 2.54 7.65 3.94
N VAL A 50 3.58 6.84 4.01
CA VAL A 50 4.45 6.47 2.89
C VAL A 50 4.17 5.02 2.50
N ILE A 51 3.88 4.76 1.22
CA ILE A 51 3.85 3.40 0.67
C ILE A 51 5.29 2.95 0.42
N LEU A 52 5.60 1.72 0.84
CA LEU A 52 6.90 1.07 0.69
C LEU A 52 6.96 0.18 -0.55
N TYR A 53 5.89 -0.58 -0.79
CA TYR A 53 5.70 -1.42 -1.97
C TYR A 53 4.26 -1.90 -2.06
N SER A 54 3.85 -2.34 -3.25
CA SER A 54 2.52 -2.89 -3.51
C SER A 54 2.61 -4.31 -4.05
N GLN A 55 1.78 -5.21 -3.53
CA GLN A 55 1.61 -6.55 -4.09
C GLN A 55 0.26 -6.64 -4.79
N PHE A 56 0.23 -7.23 -5.98
CA PHE A 56 -0.99 -7.43 -6.73
C PHE A 56 -1.38 -8.90 -6.77
N TRP A 57 -2.68 -9.15 -6.74
CA TRP A 57 -3.26 -10.48 -6.72
C TRP A 57 -4.41 -10.58 -7.72
N ARG A 58 -4.54 -11.73 -8.35
CA ARG A 58 -5.74 -12.11 -9.10
C ARG A 58 -6.47 -13.23 -8.37
N VAL A 59 -7.79 -13.10 -8.24
CA VAL A 59 -8.66 -14.12 -7.64
C VAL A 59 -9.61 -14.66 -8.70
N ASP A 60 -9.33 -15.87 -9.19
CA ASP A 60 -10.17 -16.55 -10.19
C ASP A 60 -10.62 -17.91 -9.66
N ALA A 61 -11.93 -18.19 -9.72
CA ALA A 61 -12.51 -19.52 -9.47
C ALA A 61 -11.97 -20.25 -8.21
N GLY A 62 -11.77 -19.52 -7.11
CA GLY A 62 -11.29 -20.08 -5.83
C GLY A 62 -9.77 -20.21 -5.72
N ARG A 63 -9.01 -19.63 -6.66
CA ARG A 63 -7.55 -19.55 -6.61
C ARG A 63 -7.10 -18.09 -6.52
N THR A 64 -6.11 -17.86 -5.66
CA THR A 64 -5.43 -16.57 -5.52
C THR A 64 -4.01 -16.70 -6.06
N ASP A 65 -3.71 -15.97 -7.13
CA ASP A 65 -2.40 -15.95 -7.76
C ASP A 65 -1.76 -14.56 -7.60
N GLY A 66 -0.49 -14.53 -7.19
CA GLY A 66 0.29 -13.30 -7.20
C GLY A 66 0.59 -12.89 -8.63
N ILE A 67 0.36 -11.62 -8.97
CA ILE A 67 0.70 -11.07 -10.28
C ILE A 67 1.81 -10.04 -10.10
N SER A 68 2.76 -10.04 -11.02
CA SER A 68 3.78 -9.00 -11.05
C SER A 68 3.09 -7.64 -11.17
N GLY A 69 3.51 -6.69 -10.33
CA GLY A 69 3.14 -5.30 -10.49
C GLY A 69 3.75 -4.70 -11.75
N THR A 70 3.79 -3.38 -11.80
CA THR A 70 4.20 -2.62 -12.99
C THR A 70 5.71 -2.72 -13.29
N GLY A 71 6.49 -3.27 -12.35
CA GLY A 71 7.94 -3.40 -12.50
C GLY A 71 8.68 -2.06 -12.37
N LEU A 72 8.04 -1.05 -11.79
CA LEU A 72 8.67 0.22 -11.45
C LEU A 72 9.67 0.00 -10.31
N ASP A 73 10.95 0.13 -10.62
CA ASP A 73 12.04 0.10 -9.63
C ASP A 73 12.27 1.52 -9.14
N TRP A 74 11.67 1.86 -8.00
CA TRP A 74 11.85 3.16 -7.33
C TRP A 74 12.33 2.95 -5.90
N GLU A 75 13.18 3.86 -5.45
CA GLU A 75 13.72 3.89 -4.09
C GLU A 75 13.51 5.30 -3.54
N LEU A 76 13.04 5.39 -2.29
CA LEU A 76 12.84 6.68 -1.63
C LEU A 76 14.13 7.18 -1.01
N ASP A 77 14.39 8.49 -1.12
CA ASP A 77 15.50 9.11 -0.39
C ASP A 77 15.13 9.28 1.09
N TRP A 78 15.41 8.23 1.89
CA TRP A 78 15.18 8.20 3.33
C TRP A 78 15.91 9.29 4.13
N THR A 79 16.80 10.07 3.50
CA THR A 79 17.45 11.22 4.14
C THR A 79 16.64 12.51 4.02
N ALA A 80 15.61 12.54 3.17
CA ALA A 80 14.74 13.67 2.96
C ALA A 80 13.76 13.88 4.15
N PRO A 81 13.20 15.10 4.30
CA PRO A 81 12.10 15.35 5.24
C PRO A 81 10.91 14.42 5.00
N TRP A 82 10.17 14.08 6.05
CA TRP A 82 9.04 13.15 5.98
C TRP A 82 7.98 13.59 4.96
N GLU A 83 7.70 14.89 4.89
CA GLU A 83 6.75 15.47 3.94
C GLU A 83 7.21 15.25 2.49
N HIS A 84 8.52 15.24 2.24
CA HIS A 84 9.07 14.94 0.91
C HIS A 84 8.93 13.45 0.57
N LEU A 85 9.20 12.57 1.53
CA LEU A 85 9.01 11.11 1.38
C LEU A 85 7.56 10.76 1.05
N VAL A 86 6.60 11.41 1.70
CA VAL A 86 5.17 11.22 1.43
C VAL A 86 4.82 11.63 0.00
N GLU A 87 5.27 12.79 -0.46
CA GLU A 87 4.98 13.28 -1.82
C GLU A 87 5.69 12.46 -2.91
N GLU A 88 6.94 12.05 -2.67
CA GLU A 88 7.68 11.17 -3.57
C GLU A 88 7.00 9.80 -3.68
N SER A 89 6.65 9.20 -2.55
CA SER A 89 5.90 7.94 -2.49
C SER A 89 4.53 8.05 -3.16
N ARG A 90 3.80 9.15 -2.95
CA ARG A 90 2.52 9.45 -3.63
C ARG A 90 2.72 9.48 -5.14
N THR A 91 3.74 10.18 -5.61
CA THR A 91 4.04 10.34 -7.04
C THR A 91 4.31 8.99 -7.70
N TRP A 92 5.20 8.18 -7.12
CA TRP A 92 5.53 6.86 -7.65
C TRP A 92 4.36 5.89 -7.57
N SER A 93 3.62 5.89 -6.47
CA SER A 93 2.48 4.99 -6.28
C SER A 93 1.30 5.37 -7.16
N LEU A 94 1.10 6.64 -7.50
CA LEU A 94 0.11 7.06 -8.49
C LEU A 94 0.50 6.62 -9.91
N LEU A 95 1.78 6.64 -10.26
CA LEU A 95 2.26 6.07 -11.51
C LEU A 95 2.01 4.56 -11.54
N GLU A 96 2.37 3.84 -10.46
CA GLU A 96 2.06 2.42 -10.31
C GLU A 96 0.56 2.15 -10.46
N ALA A 97 -0.30 2.94 -9.81
CA ALA A 97 -1.74 2.82 -9.90
C ALA A 97 -2.29 3.06 -11.31
N SER A 98 -1.65 3.93 -12.10
CA SER A 98 -2.05 4.20 -13.48
C SER A 98 -1.71 3.07 -14.45
N GLU A 99 -0.69 2.27 -14.12
CA GLU A 99 -0.21 1.15 -14.92
C GLU A 99 -0.70 -0.20 -14.38
N ALA A 100 -1.24 -0.22 -13.16
CA ALA A 100 -1.70 -1.42 -12.49
C ALA A 100 -2.84 -2.12 -13.25
N PRO A 101 -2.85 -3.46 -13.25
CA PRO A 101 -3.98 -4.20 -13.79
C PRO A 101 -5.25 -3.88 -13.01
N VAL A 102 -6.33 -3.56 -13.73
CA VAL A 102 -7.65 -3.30 -13.16
C VAL A 102 -8.65 -4.37 -13.58
N GLY A 103 -9.55 -4.71 -12.68
CA GLY A 103 -10.64 -5.65 -12.93
C GLY A 103 -11.29 -6.12 -11.63
N ASP A 104 -12.50 -6.66 -11.73
CA ASP A 104 -13.29 -7.09 -10.56
C ASP A 104 -12.62 -8.22 -9.75
N THR A 105 -11.65 -8.91 -10.35
CA THR A 105 -10.88 -9.99 -9.72
C THR A 105 -9.46 -9.59 -9.34
N ILE A 106 -9.08 -8.32 -9.52
CA ILE A 106 -7.74 -7.83 -9.23
C ILE A 106 -7.72 -7.02 -7.94
N PHE A 107 -6.79 -7.40 -7.07
CA PHE A 107 -6.61 -6.81 -5.76
C PHE A 107 -5.19 -6.30 -5.59
N VAL A 108 -5.04 -5.27 -4.78
CA VAL A 108 -3.76 -4.67 -4.38
C VAL A 108 -3.63 -4.69 -2.86
N ALA A 109 -2.46 -5.07 -2.38
CA ALA A 109 -2.08 -5.05 -0.99
C ALA A 109 -0.86 -4.13 -0.84
N PRO A 110 -1.07 -2.82 -0.70
CA PRO A 110 0.02 -1.91 -0.40
C PRO A 110 0.52 -2.15 1.02
N THR A 111 1.83 -2.04 1.21
CA THR A 111 2.47 -1.92 2.52
C THR A 111 2.88 -0.46 2.69
N TRP A 112 2.36 0.21 3.71
CA TRP A 112 2.68 1.61 4.00
C TRP A 112 3.25 1.79 5.40
N MET A 113 3.64 2.97 5.82
CA MET A 113 4.01 3.28 7.20
C MET A 113 3.83 4.78 7.47
N ASP A 114 3.74 5.18 8.73
CA ASP A 114 3.81 6.58 9.13
C ASP A 114 5.13 6.90 9.86
N ARG A 115 5.33 8.17 10.20
CA ARG A 115 6.57 8.64 10.83
C ARG A 115 6.86 7.95 12.16
N THR A 116 5.82 7.54 12.90
CA THR A 116 5.96 6.91 14.21
C THR A 116 6.48 5.47 14.11
N ASP A 117 6.28 4.81 12.97
CA ASP A 117 6.83 3.47 12.71
C ASP A 117 8.37 3.46 12.69
N LEU A 118 9.03 4.57 12.32
CA LEU A 118 10.49 4.70 12.31
C LEU A 118 11.07 5.09 13.68
N TYR A 119 10.29 5.79 14.48
CA TYR A 119 10.69 6.30 15.79
C TYR A 119 9.60 5.97 16.81
N PRO A 120 9.43 4.69 17.19
CA PRO A 120 8.46 4.33 18.20
C PRO A 120 8.78 5.10 19.48
N GLU A 121 7.79 5.84 20.00
CA GLU A 121 7.92 6.51 21.29
C GLU A 121 8.28 5.43 22.33
N ARG A 122 9.40 5.66 23.03
CA ARG A 122 9.97 4.73 24.02
C ARG A 122 9.21 4.75 25.33
#